data_AF-A0A0C9UB27-F1
#
_entry.id   AF-A0A0C9UB27-F1
#
_cell.length_a   1.000
_cell.length_b   1.000
_cell.length_c   1.000
_cell.angle_alpha   90.00
_cell.angle_beta   90.00
_cell.angle_gamma   90.00
#
_symmetry.space_group_name_H-M   'P 1'
#
loop_
_entity.id
_entity.type
_entity.pdbx_description
1 polymer ?
#
loop_
_entity_poly.entity_id
_entity_poly.type
_entity_poly.pdbx_seq_one_letter_code
_entity_poly.pdbx_strand_id
1 'polypeptide(L)'
;MTNPNSPSGNSTTLPSDATSPSILALRHTQTYTGPKLDKLKSNYNIWLKSTDLFLTLAGCIGYAKAIIPPPGPTEPRALANWYANDALTAALIASTIEVSEWEFIDRDLGASSCWNSLKTRHQSEGPIRQVQLLQEALTTKCSKDTPLPTTAEAICKAIDRAYEMGEITQDLLKCIALLSSLSDFPHLRSMITRDLSIATKSNPFTSAQLRAYLDGEQTLMNSDSKNIPDPLILAAQTKSPIVVCSNCKRNGHVVTYCISSGGGMEGKTIEE
;
A
#
# COMPACT_ATOMS: atom_id res chain seq x y z
N MET A 1 21.77 -40.15 54.93
CA MET A 1 20.66 -40.13 53.95
C MET A 1 21.07 -39.23 52.81
N THR A 2 21.62 -39.83 51.75
CA THR A 2 22.12 -39.17 50.54
C THR A 2 20.97 -39.03 49.54
N ASN A 3 20.76 -37.82 49.05
CA ASN A 3 19.79 -37.50 48.01
C ASN A 3 20.43 -37.73 46.62
N PRO A 4 19.90 -38.59 45.74
CA PRO A 4 20.42 -38.75 44.39
C PRO A 4 19.62 -37.93 43.37
N ASN A 5 20.26 -37.67 42.24
CA ASN A 5 19.70 -37.23 40.95
C ASN A 5 19.63 -35.71 40.69
N SER A 6 20.78 -35.15 40.35
CA SER A 6 20.87 -34.21 39.22
C SER A 6 21.18 -35.00 37.95
N PRO A 7 20.41 -34.87 36.85
CA PRO A 7 20.81 -35.41 35.57
C PRO A 7 21.86 -34.47 34.97
N SER A 8 23.13 -34.76 35.24
CA SER A 8 24.25 -34.22 34.47
C SER A 8 24.18 -34.83 33.07
N GLY A 9 23.45 -34.16 32.17
CA GLY A 9 23.48 -34.47 30.75
C GLY A 9 24.87 -34.16 30.20
N ASN A 10 25.80 -35.09 30.34
CA ASN A 10 27.08 -35.06 29.67
C ASN A 10 26.82 -35.28 28.17
N SER A 11 26.52 -34.21 27.43
CA SER A 11 26.56 -34.22 25.97
C SER A 11 28.01 -34.46 25.55
N THR A 12 28.36 -35.71 25.28
CA THR A 12 29.68 -36.09 24.79
C THR A 12 29.95 -35.38 23.47
N THR A 13 30.91 -34.45 23.48
CA THR A 13 31.32 -33.69 22.30
C THR A 13 31.96 -34.61 21.27
N LEU A 14 31.59 -34.47 20.00
CA LEU A 14 32.16 -35.24 18.91
C LEU A 14 33.65 -34.89 18.73
N PRO A 15 34.59 -35.85 18.76
CA PRO A 15 36.01 -35.58 18.57
C PRO A 15 36.33 -34.91 17.22
N SER A 16 35.52 -35.18 16.20
CA SER A 16 35.62 -34.56 14.87
C SER A 16 35.38 -33.05 14.92
N ASP A 17 34.56 -32.54 15.84
CA ASP A 17 34.28 -31.10 15.94
C ASP A 17 35.55 -30.29 16.19
N ALA A 18 36.52 -30.85 16.92
CA ALA A 18 37.80 -30.22 17.23
C ALA A 18 38.80 -30.18 16.06
N THR A 19 38.65 -31.03 15.04
CA THR A 19 39.61 -31.09 13.91
C THR A 19 38.96 -30.76 12.57
N SER A 20 37.71 -31.17 12.37
CA SER A 20 36.91 -30.97 11.16
C SER A 20 35.44 -30.76 11.55
N PRO A 21 35.05 -29.53 11.95
CA PRO A 21 33.69 -29.25 12.38
C PRO A 21 32.74 -29.33 11.19
N SER A 22 31.49 -29.75 11.41
CA SER A 22 30.45 -29.82 10.36
C SER A 22 30.20 -28.47 9.68
N ILE A 23 30.45 -27.36 10.39
CA ILE A 23 30.35 -26.00 9.88
C ILE A 23 31.69 -25.28 10.03
N LEU A 24 32.23 -24.82 8.91
CA LEU A 24 33.46 -24.04 8.85
C LEU A 24 33.14 -22.55 8.99
N ALA A 25 34.04 -21.81 9.63
CA ALA A 25 33.97 -20.36 9.67
C ALA A 25 34.25 -19.77 8.28
N LEU A 26 33.32 -18.96 7.78
CA LEU A 26 33.44 -18.28 6.51
C LEU A 26 34.30 -17.02 6.66
N ARG A 27 35.03 -16.68 5.60
CA ARG A 27 35.75 -15.42 5.49
C ARG A 27 35.35 -14.75 4.20
N HIS A 28 34.97 -13.48 4.30
CA HIS A 28 34.60 -12.67 3.16
C HIS A 28 35.53 -11.47 3.04
N THR A 29 36.02 -11.22 1.83
CA THR A 29 36.96 -10.14 1.53
C THR A 29 36.45 -9.20 0.44
N GLN A 30 35.36 -9.57 -0.24
CA GLN A 30 34.82 -8.78 -1.32
C GLN A 30 33.87 -7.71 -0.77
N THR A 31 33.63 -6.68 -1.57
CA THR A 31 32.66 -5.64 -1.23
C THR A 31 31.52 -5.73 -2.23
N TYR A 32 30.31 -5.45 -1.76
CA TYR A 32 29.16 -5.37 -2.64
C TYR A 32 29.33 -4.20 -3.62
N THR A 33 29.28 -4.48 -4.92
CA THR A 33 29.38 -3.49 -6.00
C THR A 33 28.05 -3.19 -6.69
N GLY A 34 26.98 -3.87 -6.29
CA GLY A 34 25.65 -3.67 -6.86
C GLY A 34 24.94 -2.42 -6.36
N PRO A 35 23.76 -2.10 -6.92
CA PRO A 35 22.96 -0.98 -6.45
C PRO A 35 22.40 -1.26 -5.05
N LYS A 36 22.66 -0.35 -4.10
CA LYS A 36 22.12 -0.46 -2.75
C LYS A 36 20.60 -0.40 -2.73
N LEU A 37 19.96 -1.25 -1.92
CA LEU A 37 18.51 -1.25 -1.78
C LEU A 37 18.02 0.09 -1.22
N ASP A 38 17.07 0.69 -1.92
CA ASP A 38 16.44 1.93 -1.52
C ASP A 38 14.99 1.91 -2.00
N LYS A 39 14.07 2.14 -1.04
CA LYS A 39 12.64 2.19 -1.29
C LYS A 39 12.27 3.20 -2.39
N LEU A 40 12.89 4.38 -2.37
CA LEU A 40 12.59 5.44 -3.33
C LEU A 40 13.07 5.12 -4.75
N LYS A 41 14.12 4.28 -4.87
CA LYS A 41 14.68 3.86 -6.17
C LYS A 41 13.94 2.68 -6.77
N SER A 42 13.08 2.00 -6.00
CA SER A 42 12.28 0.85 -6.45
C SER A 42 13.12 -0.24 -7.11
N ASN A 43 14.36 -0.41 -6.66
CA ASN A 43 15.37 -1.28 -7.26
C ASN A 43 15.38 -2.70 -6.65
N TYR A 44 14.33 -3.07 -5.92
CA TYR A 44 14.26 -4.30 -5.14
C TYR A 44 14.57 -5.56 -5.95
N ASN A 45 14.03 -5.72 -7.17
CA ASN A 45 14.29 -6.93 -7.96
C ASN A 45 15.72 -7.03 -8.47
N ILE A 46 16.32 -5.90 -8.85
CA ILE A 46 17.73 -5.83 -9.25
C ILE A 46 18.62 -6.13 -8.04
N TRP A 47 18.30 -5.49 -6.91
CA TRP A 47 18.98 -5.72 -5.63
C TRP A 47 18.87 -7.18 -5.19
N LEU A 48 17.68 -7.79 -5.30
CA LEU A 48 17.44 -9.17 -4.90
C LEU A 48 18.33 -10.11 -5.70
N LYS A 49 18.37 -9.97 -7.03
CA LYS A 49 19.24 -10.78 -7.90
C LYS A 49 20.72 -10.55 -7.60
N SER A 50 21.13 -9.29 -7.45
CA SER A 50 22.54 -8.92 -7.21
C SER A 50 23.03 -9.38 -5.85
N THR A 51 22.20 -9.25 -4.82
CA THR A 51 22.52 -9.65 -3.44
C THR A 51 22.46 -11.16 -3.28
N ASP A 52 21.53 -11.85 -3.93
CA ASP A 52 21.49 -13.32 -3.97
C ASP A 52 22.79 -13.88 -4.58
N LEU A 53 23.24 -13.32 -5.70
CA LEU A 53 24.53 -13.69 -6.30
C LEU A 53 25.71 -13.38 -5.38
N PHE A 54 25.74 -12.18 -4.80
CA PHE A 54 26.81 -11.75 -3.88
C PHE A 54 26.93 -12.67 -2.65
N LEU A 55 25.81 -12.97 -1.99
CA LEU A 55 25.78 -13.87 -0.83
C LEU A 55 26.10 -15.32 -1.23
N THR A 56 25.74 -15.73 -2.45
CA THR A 56 26.09 -17.06 -2.98
C THR A 56 27.60 -17.18 -3.17
N LEU A 57 28.23 -16.18 -3.78
CA LEU A 57 29.69 -16.12 -3.93
C LEU A 57 30.42 -16.06 -2.59
N ALA A 58 29.80 -15.45 -1.57
CA ALA A 58 30.31 -15.42 -0.20
C ALA A 58 30.05 -16.73 0.58
N GLY A 59 29.31 -17.70 0.04
CA GLY A 59 28.90 -18.92 0.75
C GLY A 59 27.86 -18.69 1.86
N CYS A 60 27.27 -17.50 1.92
CA CYS A 60 26.43 -17.02 3.02
C CYS A 60 24.93 -17.16 2.73
N ILE A 61 24.53 -17.43 1.48
CA ILE A 61 23.12 -17.48 1.06
C ILE A 61 22.27 -18.49 1.85
N GLY A 62 22.90 -19.58 2.32
CA GLY A 62 22.23 -20.60 3.12
C GLY A 62 21.76 -20.08 4.48
N TYR A 63 22.47 -19.12 5.08
CA TYR A 63 22.09 -18.49 6.35
C TYR A 63 20.97 -17.46 6.14
N ALA A 64 21.06 -16.64 5.10
CA ALA A 64 20.02 -15.67 4.75
C ALA A 64 18.66 -16.35 4.44
N LYS A 65 18.68 -17.51 3.77
CA LYS A 65 17.47 -18.27 3.45
C LYS A 65 17.05 -19.28 4.53
N ALA A 66 17.73 -19.33 5.68
CA ALA A 66 17.53 -20.32 6.73
C ALA A 66 17.55 -21.79 6.23
N ILE A 67 18.40 -22.08 5.24
CA ILE A 67 18.60 -23.44 4.71
C ILE A 67 19.53 -24.25 5.63
N ILE A 68 20.47 -23.58 6.29
CA ILE A 68 21.46 -24.21 7.18
C ILE A 68 20.97 -24.08 8.62
N PRO A 69 20.44 -25.17 9.24
CA PRO A 69 20.03 -25.13 10.64
C PRO A 69 21.26 -25.08 11.58
N PRO A 70 21.09 -24.57 12.81
CA PRO A 70 22.16 -24.63 13.81
C PRO A 70 22.49 -26.09 14.15
N PRO A 71 23.78 -26.43 14.33
CA PRO A 71 24.19 -27.78 14.70
C PRO A 71 23.80 -28.09 16.14
N GLY A 72 23.71 -29.40 16.45
CA GLY A 72 23.32 -29.86 17.77
C GLY A 72 24.37 -29.59 18.86
N PRO A 73 24.02 -29.80 20.14
CA PRO A 73 24.90 -29.52 21.28
C PRO A 73 26.16 -30.39 21.35
N THR A 74 26.26 -31.41 20.49
CA THR A 74 27.41 -32.31 20.38
C THR A 74 28.59 -31.71 19.59
N GLU A 75 28.39 -30.58 18.89
CA GLU A 75 29.42 -29.89 18.09
C GLU A 75 29.51 -28.40 18.47
N PRO A 76 30.07 -28.06 19.65
CA PRO A 76 30.13 -26.68 20.13
C PRO A 76 30.93 -25.74 19.21
N ARG A 77 31.96 -26.21 18.51
CA ARG A 77 32.75 -25.38 17.60
C ARG A 77 32.00 -25.11 16.30
N ALA A 78 31.35 -26.12 15.73
CA ALA A 78 30.44 -25.92 14.60
C ALA A 78 29.32 -24.93 14.97
N LEU A 79 28.78 -25.00 16.19
CA LEU A 79 27.75 -24.07 16.68
C LEU A 79 28.28 -22.63 16.76
N ALA A 80 29.47 -22.43 17.32
CA ALA A 80 30.11 -21.12 17.35
C ALA A 80 30.36 -20.57 15.93
N ASN A 81 30.82 -21.42 15.00
CA ASN A 81 31.01 -21.05 13.60
C ASN A 81 29.68 -20.68 12.92
N TRP A 82 28.58 -21.39 13.23
CA TRP A 82 27.25 -21.07 12.71
C TRP A 82 26.81 -19.66 13.13
N TYR A 83 26.93 -19.32 14.41
CA TYR A 83 26.59 -17.97 14.90
C TYR A 83 27.47 -16.89 14.27
N ALA A 84 28.78 -17.15 14.13
CA ALA A 84 29.69 -16.21 13.48
C ALA A 84 29.32 -16.00 12.00
N ASN A 85 28.96 -17.07 11.28
CA ASN A 85 28.56 -17.01 9.88
C ASN A 85 27.19 -16.33 9.70
N ASP A 86 26.24 -16.55 10.61
CA ASP A 86 24.95 -15.87 10.59
C ASP A 86 25.12 -14.37 10.83
N ALA A 87 25.91 -13.98 11.85
CA ALA A 87 26.24 -12.58 12.11
C ALA A 87 26.98 -11.92 10.94
N LEU A 88 27.94 -12.62 10.32
CA LEU A 88 28.61 -12.17 9.10
C LEU A 88 27.60 -11.95 7.97
N THR A 89 26.68 -12.88 7.77
CA THR A 89 25.66 -12.78 6.72
C THR A 89 24.72 -11.59 6.96
N ALA A 90 24.30 -11.36 8.21
CA ALA A 90 23.51 -10.19 8.57
C ALA A 90 24.26 -8.88 8.29
N ALA A 91 25.57 -8.82 8.58
CA ALA A 91 26.42 -7.67 8.26
C ALA A 91 26.57 -7.47 6.74
N LEU A 92 26.72 -8.55 5.96
CA LEU A 92 26.78 -8.49 4.50
C LEU A 92 25.46 -7.98 3.91
N ILE A 93 24.31 -8.45 4.40
CA ILE A 93 22.99 -7.93 4.00
C ILE A 93 22.90 -6.43 4.32
N ALA A 94 23.30 -6.01 5.52
CA ALA A 94 23.30 -4.59 5.90
C ALA A 94 24.20 -3.73 4.98
N SER A 95 25.27 -4.31 4.42
CA SER A 95 26.17 -3.62 3.47
C SER A 95 25.55 -3.43 2.09
N THR A 96 24.55 -4.23 1.71
CA THR A 96 23.89 -4.14 0.40
C THR A 96 22.69 -3.20 0.40
N ILE A 97 22.33 -2.60 1.53
CA ILE A 97 21.19 -1.70 1.66
C ILE A 97 21.65 -0.26 1.96
N GLU A 98 20.82 0.71 1.60
CA GLU A 98 21.04 2.11 1.94
C GLU A 98 20.84 2.35 3.45
N VAL A 99 21.47 3.38 4.02
CA VAL A 99 21.38 3.68 5.46
C VAL A 99 19.93 3.93 5.91
N SER A 100 19.09 4.48 5.02
CA SER A 100 17.65 4.66 5.27
C SER A 100 16.89 3.36 5.52
N GLU A 101 17.42 2.22 5.09
CA GLU A 101 16.77 0.92 5.27
C GLU A 101 17.25 0.19 6.54
N TRP A 102 18.23 0.74 7.28
CA TRP A 102 18.81 0.10 8.47
C TRP A 102 17.84 -0.01 9.63
N GLU A 103 16.89 0.92 9.76
CA GLU A 103 15.88 0.90 10.83
C GLU A 103 14.86 -0.25 10.68
N PHE A 104 14.80 -0.88 9.50
CA PHE A 104 13.83 -1.95 9.19
C PHE A 104 14.44 -3.35 9.26
N ILE A 105 15.71 -3.46 9.64
CA ILE A 105 16.38 -4.73 9.87
C ILE A 105 16.86 -4.81 11.32
N ASP A 106 16.72 -5.99 11.91
CA ASP A 106 17.29 -6.30 13.21
C ASP A 106 18.31 -7.43 13.03
N ARG A 107 19.58 -7.08 13.17
CA ARG A 107 20.70 -8.02 12.99
C ARG A 107 20.84 -8.98 14.16
N ASP A 108 20.31 -8.63 15.33
CA ASP A 108 20.41 -9.46 16.52
C ASP A 108 19.47 -10.67 16.43
N LEU A 109 18.42 -10.57 15.60
CA LEU A 109 17.53 -11.66 15.22
C LEU A 109 18.10 -12.59 14.14
N GLY A 110 19.30 -12.29 13.63
CA GLY A 110 20.01 -13.11 12.65
C GLY A 110 19.74 -12.77 11.19
N ALA A 111 20.50 -13.42 10.30
CA ALA A 111 20.51 -13.07 8.88
C ALA A 111 19.18 -13.37 8.18
N SER A 112 18.51 -14.46 8.57
CA SER A 112 17.23 -14.83 7.96
C SER A 112 16.12 -13.85 8.30
N SER A 113 16.11 -13.34 9.53
CA SER A 113 15.19 -12.28 9.94
C SER A 113 15.40 -11.02 9.09
N CYS A 114 16.65 -10.55 8.97
CA CYS A 114 17.01 -9.42 8.11
C CYS A 114 16.54 -9.61 6.66
N TRP A 115 16.82 -10.78 6.07
CA TRP A 115 16.45 -11.10 4.69
C TRP A 115 14.94 -11.07 4.48
N ASN A 116 14.18 -11.68 5.39
CA ASN A 116 12.73 -11.76 5.30
C ASN A 116 12.05 -10.41 5.56
N SER A 117 12.55 -9.60 6.48
CA SER A 117 12.03 -8.24 6.74
C SER A 117 12.15 -7.35 5.50
N LEU A 118 13.32 -7.36 4.85
CA LEU A 118 13.53 -6.63 3.59
C LEU A 118 12.64 -7.17 2.48
N LYS A 119 12.54 -8.49 2.35
CA LYS A 119 11.66 -9.13 1.36
C LYS A 119 10.21 -8.73 1.56
N THR A 120 9.66 -8.82 2.77
CA THR A 120 8.28 -8.45 3.07
C THR A 120 8.01 -6.97 2.80
N ARG A 121 8.92 -6.09 3.23
CA ARG A 121 8.81 -4.64 3.06
C ARG A 121 8.76 -4.22 1.59
N HIS A 122 9.56 -4.85 0.74
CA HIS A 122 9.72 -4.44 -0.66
C HIS A 122 8.89 -5.28 -1.65
N GLN A 123 8.36 -6.44 -1.22
CA GLN A 123 7.47 -7.25 -2.06
C GLN A 123 6.10 -6.62 -2.30
N SER A 124 5.58 -5.83 -1.37
CA SER A 124 4.29 -5.14 -1.52
C SER A 124 4.35 -4.00 -2.53
N GLU A 125 5.54 -3.42 -2.78
CA GLU A 125 5.67 -2.25 -3.66
C GLU A 125 5.78 -2.59 -5.14
N GLY A 126 6.17 -3.83 -5.48
CA GLY A 126 6.38 -4.28 -6.86
C GLY A 126 5.21 -3.93 -7.79
N PRO A 127 3.98 -4.43 -7.54
CA PRO A 127 2.85 -4.21 -8.43
C PRO A 127 2.35 -2.75 -8.47
N ILE A 128 2.42 -2.04 -7.35
CA ILE A 128 1.86 -0.69 -7.18
C ILE A 128 2.71 0.32 -7.93
N ARG A 129 4.02 0.24 -7.68
CA ARG A 129 4.98 1.10 -8.34
C ARG A 129 5.10 0.76 -9.82
N GLN A 130 4.96 -0.51 -10.19
CA GLN A 130 4.80 -0.94 -11.58
C GLN A 130 3.59 -0.27 -12.25
N VAL A 131 2.42 -0.22 -11.59
CA VAL A 131 1.26 0.55 -12.10
C VAL A 131 1.54 2.03 -12.19
N GLN A 132 2.18 2.64 -11.19
CA GLN A 132 2.54 4.06 -11.22
C GLN A 132 3.48 4.39 -12.39
N LEU A 133 4.53 3.60 -12.60
CA LEU A 133 5.47 3.79 -13.70
C LEU A 133 4.79 3.62 -15.07
N LEU A 134 3.90 2.64 -15.20
CA LEU A 134 3.15 2.43 -16.43
C LEU A 134 2.13 3.55 -16.66
N GLN A 135 1.47 4.03 -15.60
CA GLN A 135 0.57 5.17 -15.68
C GLN A 135 1.32 6.45 -16.05
N GLU A 136 2.48 6.70 -15.43
CA GLU A 136 3.36 7.82 -15.77
C GLU A 136 3.77 7.75 -17.24
N ALA A 137 4.24 6.59 -17.71
CA ALA A 137 4.60 6.37 -19.10
C ALA A 137 3.43 6.64 -20.07
N LEU A 138 2.21 6.20 -19.73
CA LEU A 138 1.02 6.35 -20.58
C LEU A 138 0.41 7.77 -20.52
N THR A 139 0.62 8.50 -19.43
CA THR A 139 0.09 9.86 -19.25
C THR A 139 1.08 10.95 -19.62
N THR A 140 2.36 10.61 -19.76
CA THR A 140 3.41 11.52 -20.23
C THR A 140 3.11 11.96 -21.66
N LYS A 141 2.94 13.27 -21.84
CA LYS A 141 2.71 13.88 -23.16
C LYS A 141 3.96 14.64 -23.59
N CYS A 142 4.27 14.58 -24.88
CA CYS A 142 5.28 15.44 -25.47
C CYS A 142 4.81 16.90 -25.41
N SER A 143 5.54 17.76 -24.70
CA SER A 143 5.33 19.22 -24.73
C SER A 143 6.27 19.88 -25.73
N LYS A 144 5.94 21.11 -26.15
CA LYS A 144 6.83 21.97 -26.95
C LYS A 144 8.05 22.47 -26.17
N ASP A 145 7.97 22.43 -24.83
CA ASP A 145 9.02 22.95 -23.94
C ASP A 145 10.14 21.94 -23.65
N THR A 146 9.88 20.65 -23.93
CA THR A 146 10.80 19.54 -23.67
C THR A 146 11.24 18.89 -24.98
N PRO A 147 12.54 18.61 -25.19
CA PRO A 147 12.99 17.89 -26.38
C PRO A 147 12.32 16.52 -26.48
N LEU A 148 11.72 16.24 -27.65
CA LEU A 148 11.03 14.98 -27.93
C LEU A 148 11.86 13.73 -27.59
N PRO A 149 13.18 13.66 -27.90
CA PRO A 149 13.98 12.49 -27.57
C PRO A 149 14.09 12.24 -26.06
N THR A 150 14.14 13.30 -25.26
CA THR A 150 14.23 13.20 -23.80
C THR A 150 12.93 12.66 -23.19
N THR A 151 11.79 13.11 -23.69
CA THR A 151 10.48 12.56 -23.28
C THR A 151 10.33 11.10 -23.68
N ALA A 152 10.75 10.74 -24.90
CA ALA A 152 10.72 9.36 -25.37
C ALA A 152 11.62 8.44 -24.52
N GLU A 153 12.83 8.87 -24.21
CA GLU A 153 13.75 8.12 -23.34
C GLU A 153 13.19 7.93 -21.93
N ALA A 154 12.53 8.95 -21.36
CA ALA A 154 11.87 8.86 -20.07
C ALA A 154 10.75 7.81 -20.07
N ILE A 155 9.91 7.80 -21.12
CA ILE A 155 8.84 6.81 -21.30
C ILE A 155 9.41 5.40 -21.39
N CYS A 156 10.42 5.18 -22.25
CA CYS A 156 11.06 3.87 -22.40
C CYS A 156 11.66 3.38 -21.08
N LYS A 157 12.42 4.24 -20.37
CA LYS A 157 13.01 3.90 -19.07
C LYS A 157 11.96 3.56 -18.01
N ALA A 158 10.81 4.25 -18.01
CA ALA A 158 9.73 3.96 -17.07
C ALA A 158 9.11 2.58 -17.33
N ILE A 159 8.90 2.23 -18.61
CA ILE A 159 8.40 0.91 -19.02
C ILE A 159 9.42 -0.19 -18.69
N ASP A 160 10.69 -0.01 -19.05
CA ASP A 160 11.75 -0.99 -18.76
C ASP A 160 11.82 -1.30 -17.27
N ARG A 161 11.83 -0.26 -16.43
CA ARG A 161 11.77 -0.40 -14.97
C ARG A 161 10.52 -1.13 -14.52
N ALA A 162 9.36 -0.83 -15.09
CA ALA A 162 8.12 -1.53 -14.75
C ALA A 162 8.21 -3.04 -15.05
N TYR A 163 8.83 -3.44 -16.15
CA TYR A 163 9.06 -4.86 -16.47
C TYR A 163 10.10 -5.52 -15.58
N GLU A 164 11.15 -4.79 -15.18
CA GLU A 164 12.14 -5.28 -14.20
C GLU A 164 11.52 -5.54 -12.83
N MET A 165 10.41 -4.87 -12.50
CA MET A 165 9.73 -5.00 -11.22
C MET A 165 8.89 -6.29 -11.07
N GLY A 166 8.58 -6.98 -12.17
CA GLY A 166 7.85 -8.25 -12.13
C GLY A 166 6.99 -8.49 -13.37
N GLU A 167 6.26 -9.59 -13.36
CA GLU A 167 5.36 -9.95 -14.45
C GLU A 167 4.13 -9.01 -14.49
N ILE A 168 3.91 -8.37 -15.65
CA ILE A 168 2.70 -7.58 -15.91
C ILE A 168 1.60 -8.54 -16.35
N THR A 169 0.65 -8.79 -15.45
CA THR A 169 -0.51 -9.62 -15.79
C THR A 169 -1.48 -8.86 -16.69
N GLN A 170 -2.27 -9.60 -17.46
CA GLN A 170 -3.32 -9.01 -18.32
C GLN A 170 -4.30 -8.14 -17.51
N ASP A 171 -4.65 -8.56 -16.29
CA ASP A 171 -5.57 -7.81 -15.45
C ASP A 171 -4.95 -6.53 -14.88
N LEU A 172 -3.65 -6.54 -14.56
CA LEU A 172 -2.91 -5.33 -14.19
C LEU A 172 -2.93 -4.30 -15.32
N LEU A 173 -2.70 -4.74 -16.56
CA LEU A 173 -2.73 -3.87 -17.72
C LEU A 173 -4.12 -3.26 -17.95
N LYS A 174 -5.20 -4.04 -17.76
CA LYS A 174 -6.58 -3.53 -17.82
C LYS A 174 -6.83 -2.46 -16.74
N CYS A 175 -6.38 -2.68 -15.52
CA CYS A 175 -6.50 -1.71 -14.43
C CYS A 175 -5.75 -0.40 -14.75
N ILE A 176 -4.54 -0.49 -15.30
CA ILE A 176 -3.75 0.69 -15.70
C ILE A 176 -4.46 1.46 -16.83
N ALA A 177 -4.98 0.77 -17.85
CA ALA A 177 -5.68 1.40 -18.96
C ALA A 177 -6.98 2.10 -18.52
N LEU A 178 -7.71 1.50 -17.58
CA LEU A 178 -8.88 2.14 -16.97
C LEU A 178 -8.46 3.34 -16.12
N LEU A 179 -7.40 3.23 -15.32
CA LEU A 179 -6.86 4.34 -14.52
C LEU A 179 -6.35 5.51 -15.38
N SER A 180 -5.77 5.25 -16.56
CA SER A 180 -5.34 6.30 -17.48
C SER A 180 -6.51 7.00 -18.17
N SER A 181 -7.62 6.29 -18.39
CA SER A 181 -8.86 6.87 -18.92
C SER A 181 -9.57 7.81 -17.93
N LEU A 182 -9.31 7.66 -16.63
CA LEU A 182 -9.88 8.49 -15.56
C LEU A 182 -9.10 9.80 -15.35
N SER A 183 -8.49 10.38 -16.40
CA SER A 183 -7.70 11.61 -16.31
C SER A 183 -8.49 12.78 -15.70
N ASP A 184 -9.79 12.82 -15.97
CA ASP A 184 -10.68 13.92 -15.59
C ASP A 184 -11.29 13.72 -14.18
N PHE A 185 -11.03 12.58 -13.54
CA PHE A 185 -11.55 12.22 -12.22
C PHE A 185 -10.40 11.95 -11.22
N PRO A 186 -9.68 13.00 -10.77
CA PRO A 186 -8.49 12.84 -9.93
C PRO A 186 -8.77 12.19 -8.56
N HIS A 187 -9.99 12.35 -8.03
CA HIS A 187 -10.42 11.72 -6.78
C HIS A 187 -10.56 10.19 -6.94
N LEU A 188 -11.24 9.73 -7.98
CA LEU A 188 -11.39 8.30 -8.30
C LEU A 188 -10.03 7.67 -8.52
N ARG A 189 -9.16 8.34 -9.30
CA ARG A 189 -7.79 7.90 -9.55
C ARG A 189 -7.02 7.68 -8.24
N SER A 190 -7.11 8.63 -7.31
CA SER A 190 -6.40 8.53 -6.02
C SER A 190 -6.94 7.40 -5.13
N MET A 191 -8.27 7.21 -5.08
CA MET A 191 -8.91 6.12 -4.34
C MET A 191 -8.52 4.76 -4.90
N ILE A 192 -8.62 4.58 -6.22
CA ILE A 192 -8.28 3.33 -6.89
C ILE A 192 -6.78 3.03 -6.75
N THR A 193 -5.90 4.02 -6.90
CA THR A 193 -4.45 3.82 -6.69
C THR A 193 -4.15 3.40 -5.26
N ARG A 194 -4.87 3.94 -4.26
CA ARG A 194 -4.75 3.50 -2.86
C ARG A 194 -5.24 2.07 -2.68
N ASP A 195 -6.38 1.70 -3.25
CA ASP A 195 -6.94 0.36 -3.05
C ASP A 195 -6.09 -0.71 -3.78
N LEU A 196 -5.55 -0.36 -4.95
CA LEU A 196 -4.50 -1.13 -5.62
C LEU A 196 -3.22 -1.22 -4.77
N SER A 197 -2.91 -0.20 -3.96
CA SER A 197 -1.75 -0.20 -3.05
C SER A 197 -1.89 -1.14 -1.86
N ILE A 198 -3.12 -1.49 -1.51
CA ILE A 198 -3.44 -2.42 -0.41
C ILE A 198 -3.60 -3.84 -0.96
N ALA A 199 -3.73 -3.99 -2.28
CA ALA A 199 -3.89 -5.27 -2.94
C ALA A 199 -2.68 -6.18 -2.71
N THR A 200 -2.94 -7.38 -2.22
CA THR A 200 -1.91 -8.40 -1.96
C THR A 200 -2.13 -9.58 -2.88
N LYS A 201 -1.15 -10.49 -2.98
CA LYS A 201 -1.34 -11.75 -3.75
C LYS A 201 -2.53 -12.57 -3.27
N SER A 202 -2.89 -12.47 -1.98
CA SER A 202 -4.05 -13.12 -1.37
C SER A 202 -5.38 -12.41 -1.64
N ASN A 203 -5.37 -11.12 -1.94
CA ASN A 203 -6.56 -10.35 -2.32
C ASN A 203 -6.21 -9.43 -3.51
N PRO A 204 -6.18 -9.97 -4.74
CA PRO A 204 -5.77 -9.23 -5.91
C PRO A 204 -6.84 -8.20 -6.28
N PHE A 205 -6.39 -6.97 -6.57
CA PHE A 205 -7.25 -5.95 -7.15
C PHE A 205 -7.44 -6.23 -8.63
N THR A 206 -8.64 -6.66 -9.01
CA THR A 206 -8.95 -7.10 -10.37
C THR A 206 -9.68 -6.04 -11.16
N SER A 207 -9.61 -6.15 -12.49
CA SER A 207 -10.36 -5.27 -13.39
C SER A 207 -11.88 -5.35 -13.20
N ALA A 208 -12.38 -6.47 -12.68
CA ALA A 208 -13.80 -6.64 -12.33
C ALA A 208 -14.20 -5.80 -11.12
N GLN A 209 -13.37 -5.76 -10.07
CA GLN A 209 -13.59 -4.90 -8.90
C GLN A 209 -13.56 -3.42 -9.27
N LEU A 210 -12.61 -3.04 -10.14
CA LEU A 210 -12.52 -1.68 -10.65
C LEU A 210 -13.78 -1.26 -11.41
N ARG A 211 -14.32 -2.14 -12.27
CA ARG A 211 -15.56 -1.88 -13.01
C ARG A 211 -16.76 -1.75 -12.08
N ALA A 212 -16.90 -2.66 -11.11
CA ALA A 212 -17.98 -2.58 -10.13
C ALA A 212 -17.92 -1.28 -9.30
N TYR A 213 -16.71 -0.83 -8.98
CA TYR A 213 -16.52 0.46 -8.31
C TYR A 213 -16.97 1.64 -9.19
N LEU A 214 -16.58 1.65 -10.47
CA LEU A 214 -17.02 2.68 -11.43
C LEU A 214 -18.52 2.67 -11.68
N ASP A 215 -19.14 1.49 -11.74
CA ASP A 215 -20.60 1.35 -11.84
C ASP A 215 -21.29 1.97 -10.60
N GLY A 216 -20.75 1.73 -9.40
CA GLY A 216 -21.22 2.34 -8.15
C GLY A 216 -21.14 3.87 -8.18
N GLU A 217 -20.00 4.43 -8.56
CA GLU A 217 -19.82 5.89 -8.70
C GLU A 217 -20.79 6.49 -9.72
N GLN A 218 -20.98 5.83 -10.86
CA GLN A 218 -21.96 6.27 -11.85
C GLN A 218 -23.39 6.26 -11.31
N THR A 219 -23.76 5.28 -10.47
CA THR A 219 -25.08 5.27 -9.84
C THR A 219 -25.27 6.43 -8.85
N LEU A 220 -24.23 6.83 -8.12
CA LEU A 220 -24.26 7.98 -7.22
C LEU A 220 -24.42 9.29 -8.00
N MET A 221 -23.65 9.47 -9.08
CA MET A 221 -23.80 10.63 -9.97
C MET A 221 -25.20 10.71 -10.60
N ASN A 222 -25.77 9.56 -10.95
CA ASN A 222 -27.13 9.47 -11.48
C ASN A 222 -28.20 9.77 -10.42
N SER A 223 -27.94 9.55 -9.13
CA SER A 223 -28.86 9.94 -8.06
C SER A 223 -28.76 11.42 -7.71
N ASP A 224 -27.57 12.00 -7.72
CA ASP A 224 -27.37 13.42 -7.45
C ASP A 224 -28.00 14.31 -8.53
N SER A 225 -27.90 13.89 -9.80
CA SER A 225 -28.56 14.59 -10.92
C SER A 225 -30.09 14.53 -10.88
N LYS A 226 -30.68 13.49 -10.27
CA LYS A 226 -32.15 13.37 -10.08
C LYS A 226 -32.67 14.18 -8.90
N ASN A 227 -31.81 14.60 -7.97
CA ASN A 227 -32.16 15.35 -6.77
C ASN A 227 -32.03 16.87 -6.93
N ILE A 228 -31.78 17.38 -8.14
CA ILE A 228 -31.90 18.82 -8.42
C ILE A 228 -33.40 19.09 -8.66
N PRO A 229 -34.14 19.69 -7.70
CA PRO A 229 -35.51 20.06 -7.96
C PRO A 229 -35.47 21.20 -8.97
N ASP A 230 -36.23 21.06 -10.07
CA ASP A 230 -36.49 22.17 -10.96
C ASP A 230 -36.98 23.37 -10.12
N PRO A 231 -36.29 24.52 -10.12
CA PRO A 231 -36.65 25.66 -9.25
C PRO A 231 -38.05 26.20 -9.55
N LEU A 232 -38.64 25.80 -10.69
CA LEU A 232 -40.01 26.14 -11.06
C LEU A 232 -41.09 25.37 -10.27
N ILE A 233 -40.81 24.15 -9.77
CA ILE A 233 -41.81 23.33 -9.09
C ILE A 233 -41.93 23.70 -7.60
N LEU A 234 -40.85 24.17 -6.97
CA LEU A 234 -40.87 24.55 -5.55
C LEU A 234 -41.65 25.86 -5.28
N ALA A 235 -41.75 26.75 -6.27
CA ALA A 235 -42.52 27.99 -6.15
C ALA A 235 -44.05 27.77 -6.20
N ALA A 236 -44.53 26.60 -6.66
CA ALA A 236 -45.95 26.33 -6.79
C ALA A 236 -46.63 25.91 -5.47
N GLN A 237 -45.86 25.53 -4.44
CA GLN A 237 -46.40 24.94 -3.21
C GLN A 237 -46.62 25.92 -2.03
N THR A 238 -46.36 27.23 -2.19
CA THR A 238 -46.52 28.21 -1.10
C THR A 238 -47.78 29.06 -1.17
N LYS A 239 -48.74 28.80 -2.07
CA LYS A 239 -50.06 29.44 -1.99
C LYS A 239 -50.92 28.76 -0.93
N SER A 240 -50.76 29.18 0.32
CA SER A 240 -51.76 28.95 1.38
C SER A 240 -53.12 29.42 0.87
N PRO A 241 -54.22 28.66 1.08
CA PRO A 241 -55.55 29.09 0.66
C PRO A 241 -55.89 30.42 1.33
N ILE A 242 -56.29 31.41 0.53
CA ILE A 242 -56.69 32.73 1.03
C ILE A 242 -57.93 32.55 1.91
N VAL A 243 -57.77 32.68 3.22
CA VAL A 243 -58.87 32.58 4.17
C VAL A 243 -59.69 33.87 4.10
N VAL A 244 -60.97 33.79 3.76
CA VAL A 244 -61.88 34.94 3.68
C VAL A 244 -62.79 34.96 4.90
N CYS A 245 -62.85 36.10 5.59
CA CYS A 245 -63.70 36.27 6.77
C CYS A 245 -65.18 36.31 6.37
N SER A 246 -66.01 35.46 6.98
CA SER A 246 -67.44 35.39 6.65
C SER A 246 -68.25 36.63 7.08
N ASN A 247 -67.74 37.46 8.01
CA ASN A 247 -68.42 38.66 8.48
C ASN A 247 -68.08 39.90 7.63
N CYS A 248 -66.80 40.29 7.55
CA CYS A 248 -66.39 41.49 6.81
C CYS A 248 -66.04 41.24 5.33
N LYS A 249 -66.03 39.97 4.89
CA LYS A 249 -65.69 39.52 3.53
C LYS A 249 -64.30 39.92 3.05
N ARG A 250 -63.38 40.26 3.97
CA ARG A 250 -61.97 40.56 3.66
C ARG A 250 -61.10 39.31 3.81
N ASN A 251 -60.03 39.29 3.03
CA ASN A 251 -59.07 38.20 2.96
C ASN A 251 -58.05 38.29 4.11
N GLY A 252 -57.54 37.15 4.57
CA GLY A 252 -56.41 37.05 5.51
C GLY A 252 -56.77 36.75 6.97
N HIS A 253 -58.05 36.58 7.33
CA HIS A 253 -58.45 36.22 8.70
C HIS A 253 -59.80 35.49 8.76
N VAL A 254 -60.07 34.79 9.87
CA VAL A 254 -61.37 34.18 10.18
C VAL A 254 -62.22 35.09 11.07
N VAL A 255 -63.54 34.84 11.14
CA VAL A 255 -64.52 35.67 11.88
C VAL A 255 -64.15 35.90 13.35
N THR A 256 -63.47 34.94 13.99
CA THR A 256 -63.04 35.05 15.40
C THR A 256 -62.04 36.18 15.62
N TYR A 257 -61.22 36.51 14.63
CA TYR A 257 -60.21 37.58 14.69
C TYR A 257 -60.64 38.83 13.92
N CYS A 258 -61.95 38.99 13.71
CA CYS A 258 -62.49 40.12 12.96
C CYS A 258 -62.77 41.30 13.89
N ILE A 259 -62.20 42.46 13.56
CA ILE A 259 -62.32 43.70 14.35
C ILE A 259 -63.48 44.61 13.90
N SER A 260 -64.18 44.27 12.81
CA SER A 260 -65.36 45.02 12.37
C SER A 260 -66.55 44.79 13.28
N SER A 261 -67.54 45.69 13.24
CA SER A 261 -68.76 45.57 14.03
C SER A 261 -69.45 44.21 13.83
N GLY A 262 -69.73 43.49 14.92
CA GLY A 262 -70.26 42.12 14.94
C GLY A 262 -69.21 40.99 14.79
N GLY A 263 -67.91 41.31 14.83
CA GLY A 263 -66.80 40.34 14.76
C GLY A 263 -66.31 39.88 16.13
N GLY A 264 -65.56 38.78 16.20
CA GLY A 264 -65.10 38.19 17.47
C GLY A 264 -64.13 39.06 18.28
N MET A 265 -63.52 40.08 17.66
CA MET A 265 -62.63 41.06 18.30
C MET A 265 -63.10 42.50 18.06
N GLU A 266 -64.42 42.70 17.97
CA GLU A 266 -65.01 44.04 17.82
C GLU A 266 -64.49 45.02 18.87
N GLY A 267 -63.95 46.16 18.39
CA GLY A 267 -63.43 47.23 19.25
C GLY A 267 -61.97 47.11 19.66
N LYS A 268 -61.23 46.06 19.25
CA LYS A 268 -59.79 45.92 19.50
C LYS A 268 -58.95 46.35 18.31
N THR A 269 -57.79 46.97 18.56
CA THR A 269 -56.80 47.28 17.52
C THR A 269 -55.88 46.09 17.28
N ILE A 270 -55.22 46.01 16.11
CA ILE A 270 -54.34 44.89 15.71
C ILE A 270 -53.11 44.75 16.64
N GLU A 271 -52.86 45.74 17.50
CA GLU A 271 -51.66 45.89 18.32
C GLU A 271 -51.87 45.48 19.80
N GLU A 272 -53.08 45.08 20.18
CA GLU A 272 -53.42 44.50 21.51
C GLU A 272 -53.80 43.01 21.43
#